data_AF-A0A3M6CHC8-F1
#
_entry.id   AF-A0A3M6CHC8-F1
#
_cell.length_a   1.000
_cell.length_b   1.000
_cell.length_c   1.000
_cell.angle_alpha   90.00
_cell.angle_beta   90.00
_cell.angle_gamma   90.00
#
_symmetry.space_group_name_H-M   'P 1'
#
loop_
_entity.id
_entity.type
_entity.pdbx_description
1 polymer ?
#
loop_
_entity_poly.entity_id
_entity_poly.type
_entity_poly.pdbx_seq_one_letter_code
_entity_poly.pdbx_strand_id
1 'polypeptide(L)'
;YLWWNSLVQVVRFQDCSGTDVEHAYNPIHRRYEYDPAGELSSTLDKLRGETQYEYEANGQLLARNTGRVVDGEEFRYDAAANRLNFNTSRFDHVKDNRLKQWANHEYKYDAWGNLIEKVVGIVRWQTFTYDCENRLVKTETMADT
;
A
#
# COMPACT_ATOMS: atom_id res chain seq x y z
N TYR A 1 -39.14 8.59 3.54
CA TYR A 1 -38.81 7.24 4.08
C TYR A 1 -37.55 6.72 3.37
N LEU A 2 -36.75 5.86 4.02
CA LEU A 2 -35.55 5.25 3.46
C LEU A 2 -35.77 3.75 3.28
N TRP A 3 -35.37 3.20 2.14
CA TRP A 3 -35.39 1.76 1.88
C TRP A 3 -33.97 1.27 1.62
N TRP A 4 -33.60 0.20 2.31
CA TRP A 4 -32.26 -0.36 2.31
C TRP A 4 -32.23 -1.72 1.62
N ASN A 5 -31.12 -2.07 0.98
CA ASN A 5 -30.86 -3.44 0.55
C ASN A 5 -30.16 -4.27 1.65
N SER A 6 -29.92 -5.56 1.39
CA SER A 6 -29.19 -6.46 2.30
C SER A 6 -27.73 -6.07 2.55
N LEU A 7 -27.21 -5.09 1.81
CA LEU A 7 -25.86 -4.53 1.97
C LEU A 7 -25.87 -3.20 2.73
N VAL A 8 -27.01 -2.81 3.33
CA VAL A 8 -27.17 -1.55 4.06
C VAL A 8 -26.88 -0.32 3.18
N GLN A 9 -27.30 -0.39 1.91
CA GLN A 9 -27.28 0.75 1.00
C GLN A 9 -28.70 1.29 0.80
N VAL A 10 -28.87 2.61 0.81
CA VAL A 10 -30.14 3.26 0.46
C VAL A 10 -30.40 3.06 -1.03
N VAL A 11 -31.41 2.26 -1.36
CA VAL A 11 -31.82 1.99 -2.75
C VAL A 11 -32.97 2.88 -3.20
N ARG A 12 -33.73 3.40 -2.25
CA ARG A 12 -34.80 4.37 -2.50
C ARG A 12 -34.88 5.30 -1.31
N PHE A 13 -35.19 6.57 -1.58
CA PHE A 13 -35.61 7.50 -0.55
C PHE A 13 -36.74 8.38 -1.07
N GLN A 14 -37.62 8.81 -0.17
CA GLN A 14 -38.65 9.80 -0.46
C GLN A 14 -38.24 11.12 0.18
N ASP A 15 -38.16 12.16 -0.62
CA ASP A 15 -37.82 13.51 -0.16
C ASP A 15 -39.00 14.22 0.50
N CYS A 16 -38.78 15.45 1.00
CA CYS A 16 -39.83 16.23 1.67
C CYS A 16 -40.93 16.73 0.70
N SER A 17 -40.72 16.61 -0.61
CA SER A 17 -41.72 16.91 -1.63
C SER A 17 -42.64 15.73 -1.93
N GLY A 18 -42.36 14.56 -1.35
CA GLY A 18 -43.09 13.32 -1.61
C GLY A 18 -42.61 12.57 -2.87
N THR A 19 -41.57 13.08 -3.54
CA THR A 19 -40.97 12.45 -4.71
C THR A 19 -40.12 11.25 -4.27
N ASP A 20 -40.38 10.09 -4.86
CA ASP A 20 -39.54 8.91 -4.71
C ASP A 20 -38.35 8.97 -5.67
N VAL A 21 -37.15 8.92 -5.10
CA VAL A 21 -35.90 8.80 -5.86
C VAL A 21 -35.38 7.39 -5.68
N GLU A 22 -35.34 6.63 -6.78
CA GLU A 22 -34.69 5.32 -6.83
C GLU A 22 -33.22 5.48 -7.25
N HIS A 23 -32.32 5.02 -6.40
CA HIS A 23 -30.92 4.88 -6.76
C HIS A 23 -30.72 3.50 -7.37
N ALA A 24 -30.24 3.46 -8.62
CA ALA A 24 -29.78 2.23 -9.23
C ALA A 24 -28.77 1.56 -8.28
N TYR A 25 -28.99 0.27 -8.03
CA TYR A 25 -28.14 -0.56 -7.21
C TYR A 25 -26.66 -0.29 -7.52
N ASN A 26 -25.91 0.26 -6.56
CA ASN A 26 -24.51 0.60 -6.81
C ASN A 26 -23.69 -0.71 -6.86
N PRO A 27 -23.19 -1.11 -8.04
CA PRO A 27 -22.43 -2.35 -8.16
C PRO A 27 -21.08 -2.26 -7.43
N ILE A 28 -20.61 -1.05 -7.13
CA ILE A 28 -19.36 -0.76 -6.44
C ILE A 28 -19.69 -0.46 -4.97
N HIS A 29 -19.73 -1.51 -4.16
CA HIS A 29 -19.85 -1.41 -2.71
C HIS A 29 -18.61 -1.99 -2.05
N ARG A 30 -18.07 -1.26 -1.07
CA ARG A 30 -16.93 -1.68 -0.26
C ARG A 30 -17.21 -1.38 1.20
N ARG A 31 -17.11 -2.40 2.05
CA ARG A 31 -17.22 -2.28 3.52
C ARG A 31 -15.83 -2.45 4.14
N TYR A 32 -15.58 -1.69 5.19
CA TYR A 32 -14.36 -1.76 5.99
C TYR A 32 -14.71 -2.22 7.40
N GLU A 33 -13.89 -3.09 7.95
CA GLU A 33 -13.98 -3.58 9.32
C GLU A 33 -12.67 -3.27 10.03
N TYR A 34 -12.78 -2.88 11.29
CA TYR A 34 -11.65 -2.49 12.12
C TYR A 34 -11.60 -3.36 13.35
N ASP A 35 -10.40 -3.63 13.83
CA ASP A 35 -10.19 -4.30 15.11
C ASP A 35 -10.40 -3.33 16.30
N PRO A 36 -10.35 -3.83 17.55
CA PRO A 36 -10.48 -2.98 18.73
C PRO A 36 -9.37 -1.93 18.90
N ALA A 37 -8.22 -2.10 18.26
CA ALA A 37 -7.13 -1.13 18.23
C ALA A 37 -7.37 -0.01 17.19
N GLY A 38 -8.39 -0.17 16.34
CA GLY A 38 -8.73 0.77 15.27
C GLY A 38 -8.00 0.48 13.96
N GLU A 39 -7.32 -0.65 13.84
CA GLU A 39 -6.60 -1.07 12.65
C GLU A 39 -7.55 -1.77 11.67
N LEU A 40 -7.35 -1.57 10.36
CA LEU A 40 -8.24 -2.10 9.34
C LEU A 40 -8.07 -3.62 9.23
N SER A 41 -9.01 -4.42 9.75
CA SER A 41 -8.92 -5.87 9.81
C SER A 41 -9.47 -6.58 8.57
N SER A 42 -10.53 -6.05 7.95
CA SER A 42 -11.10 -6.62 6.71
C SER A 42 -11.69 -5.56 5.79
N THR A 43 -11.59 -5.81 4.49
CA THR A 43 -12.27 -5.05 3.44
C THR A 43 -13.08 -6.00 2.59
N LEU A 44 -14.41 -5.84 2.60
CA LEU A 44 -15.32 -6.60 1.76
C LEU A 44 -15.67 -5.78 0.52
N ASP A 45 -15.06 -6.12 -0.60
CA ASP A 45 -15.34 -5.52 -1.90
C ASP A 45 -16.23 -6.46 -2.72
N LYS A 46 -17.39 -5.96 -3.16
CA LYS A 46 -18.36 -6.80 -3.86
C LYS A 46 -17.86 -7.37 -5.19
N LEU A 47 -16.93 -6.68 -5.86
CA LEU A 47 -16.35 -7.12 -7.13
C LEU A 47 -15.08 -7.96 -6.92
N ARG A 48 -14.30 -7.64 -5.89
CA ARG A 48 -12.97 -8.22 -5.64
C ARG A 48 -12.94 -9.29 -4.55
N GLY A 49 -14.02 -9.47 -3.80
CA GLY A 49 -14.08 -10.38 -2.66
C GLY A 49 -13.60 -9.73 -1.36
N GLU A 50 -13.37 -10.56 -0.35
CA GLU A 50 -12.88 -10.13 0.95
C GLU A 50 -11.34 -10.05 0.96
N THR A 51 -10.81 -9.02 1.60
CA THR A 51 -9.38 -8.90 1.92
C THR A 51 -9.21 -8.71 3.41
N GLN A 52 -8.49 -9.63 4.04
CA GLN A 52 -8.17 -9.61 5.46
C GLN A 52 -6.75 -9.08 5.66
N TYR A 53 -6.56 -8.35 6.75
CA TYR A 53 -5.30 -7.75 7.14
C TYR A 53 -4.97 -8.18 8.56
N GLU A 54 -3.73 -8.59 8.76
CA GLU A 54 -3.20 -8.97 10.07
C GLU A 54 -2.10 -8.00 10.43
N TYR A 55 -2.02 -7.59 11.70
CA TYR A 55 -1.01 -6.67 12.21
C TYR A 55 -0.26 -7.30 13.37
N GLU A 56 0.96 -6.84 13.58
CA GLU A 56 1.73 -7.11 14.78
C GLU A 56 1.28 -6.21 15.93
N ALA A 57 1.66 -6.57 17.17
CA ALA A 57 1.29 -5.81 18.37
C ALA A 57 1.79 -4.35 18.38
N ASN A 58 2.72 -3.99 17.49
CA ASN A 58 3.22 -2.63 17.29
C ASN A 58 2.50 -1.87 16.16
N GLY A 59 1.47 -2.46 15.56
CA GLY A 59 0.67 -1.91 14.47
C GLY A 59 1.27 -2.04 13.07
N GLN A 60 2.35 -2.81 12.91
CA GLN A 60 2.91 -3.11 11.59
C GLN A 60 2.10 -4.18 10.89
N LEU A 61 1.77 -3.96 9.61
CA LEU A 61 1.04 -4.94 8.80
C LEU A 61 1.86 -6.23 8.66
N LEU A 62 1.35 -7.35 9.14
CA LEU A 62 1.98 -8.66 9.07
C LEU A 62 1.63 -9.39 7.76
N ALA A 63 0.34 -9.39 7.40
CA ALA A 63 -0.15 -10.12 6.24
C ALA A 63 -1.36 -9.44 5.61
N ARG A 64 -1.50 -9.62 4.30
CA ARG A 64 -2.71 -9.27 3.53
C ARG A 64 -3.19 -10.49 2.77
N ASN A 65 -4.37 -10.98 3.11
CA ASN A 65 -4.97 -12.18 2.53
C ASN A 65 -6.24 -11.82 1.75
N THR A 66 -6.27 -12.07 0.45
CA THR A 66 -7.41 -11.74 -0.44
C THR A 66 -8.37 -12.92 -0.67
N GLY A 67 -8.31 -13.96 0.18
CA GLY A 67 -9.06 -15.22 0.01
C GLY A 67 -8.57 -16.12 -1.14
N ARG A 68 -7.67 -15.64 -2.00
CA ARG A 68 -6.94 -16.44 -2.97
C ARG A 68 -5.55 -16.74 -2.40
N VAL A 69 -5.25 -18.03 -2.24
CA VAL A 69 -3.98 -18.53 -1.68
C VAL A 69 -2.75 -17.96 -2.43
N VAL A 70 -2.90 -17.66 -3.72
CA VAL A 70 -1.81 -17.17 -4.58
C VAL A 70 -1.53 -15.66 -4.41
N ASP A 71 -2.48 -14.90 -3.88
CA ASP A 71 -2.42 -13.43 -3.82
C ASP A 71 -2.15 -12.90 -2.39
N GLY A 72 -1.90 -13.82 -1.45
CA GLY A 72 -1.51 -13.50 -0.08
C GLY A 72 -0.11 -12.88 -0.05
N GLU A 73 0.04 -11.75 0.63
CA GLU A 73 1.32 -11.09 0.85
C GLU A 73 1.67 -11.09 2.33
N GLU A 74 2.84 -11.62 2.69
CA GLU A 74 3.43 -11.44 4.01
C GLU A 74 4.44 -10.29 4.01
N PHE A 75 4.52 -9.61 5.14
CA PHE A 75 5.36 -8.47 5.37
C PHE A 75 6.22 -8.74 6.60
N ARG A 76 7.49 -8.36 6.51
CA ARG A 76 8.44 -8.43 7.62
C ARG A 76 9.14 -7.10 7.73
N TYR A 77 9.52 -6.72 8.93
CA TYR A 77 10.21 -5.46 9.20
C TYR A 77 11.41 -5.70 10.08
N ASP A 78 12.45 -4.87 9.91
CA ASP A 78 13.51 -4.76 10.90
C ASP A 78 13.09 -3.83 12.06
N ALA A 79 13.92 -3.74 13.10
CA ALA A 79 13.65 -2.91 14.27
C ALA A 79 13.54 -1.40 13.96
N ALA A 80 14.02 -0.96 12.80
CA ALA A 80 13.91 0.42 12.33
C ALA A 80 12.69 0.62 11.39
N ALA A 81 11.80 -0.37 11.32
CA ALA A 81 10.59 -0.40 10.50
C ALA A 81 10.83 -0.38 8.98
N ASN A 82 12.01 -0.79 8.51
CA ASN A 82 12.18 -1.05 7.07
C ASN A 82 11.54 -2.38 6.70
N ARG A 83 10.79 -2.40 5.59
CA ARG A 83 10.25 -3.64 5.06
C ARG A 83 11.37 -4.53 4.54
N LEU A 84 11.41 -5.75 5.06
CA LEU A 84 12.29 -6.84 4.66
C LEU A 84 11.66 -7.63 3.51
N ASN A 85 12.50 -8.29 2.72
CA ASN A 85 12.03 -9.22 1.70
C ASN A 85 11.43 -10.47 2.35
N PHE A 86 10.55 -11.17 1.63
CA PHE A 86 9.89 -12.38 2.13
C PHE A 86 10.89 -13.45 2.64
N ASN A 87 12.03 -13.58 1.96
CA ASN A 87 13.07 -14.56 2.30
C ASN A 87 14.03 -14.12 3.43
N THR A 88 13.90 -12.90 3.96
CA THR A 88 14.79 -12.39 5.02
C THR A 88 14.24 -12.65 6.42
N SER A 89 15.15 -12.86 7.39
CA SER A 89 14.81 -13.09 8.79
C SER A 89 14.34 -11.78 9.42
N ARG A 90 13.42 -11.84 10.39
CA ARG A 90 12.99 -10.64 11.17
C ARG A 90 14.14 -9.93 11.90
N PHE A 91 15.25 -10.63 12.11
CA PHE A 91 16.44 -10.09 12.76
C PHE A 91 17.46 -9.52 11.76
N ASP A 92 17.28 -9.78 10.46
CA ASP A 92 18.09 -9.15 9.43
C ASP A 92 17.68 -7.69 9.35
N HIS A 93 18.68 -6.82 9.39
CA HIS A 93 18.50 -5.39 9.27
C HIS A 93 18.91 -4.96 7.87
N VAL A 94 18.19 -4.00 7.31
CA VAL A 94 18.69 -3.32 6.13
C VAL A 94 19.96 -2.60 6.55
N LYS A 95 21.12 -3.05 6.04
CA LYS A 95 22.42 -2.49 6.42
C LYS A 95 22.41 -0.96 6.23
N ASP A 96 22.82 -0.24 7.27
CA ASP A 96 22.83 1.23 7.35
C ASP A 96 21.43 1.88 7.21
N ASN A 97 20.35 1.12 7.40
CA ASN A 97 18.96 1.58 7.22
C ASN A 97 18.66 2.06 5.79
N ARG A 98 19.39 1.55 4.79
CA ARG A 98 19.33 2.00 3.38
C ARG A 98 18.80 0.91 2.46
N LEU A 99 17.60 1.13 1.94
CA LEU A 99 16.94 0.19 1.02
C LEU A 99 17.72 0.09 -0.30
N LYS A 100 18.38 -1.04 -0.58
CA LYS A 100 19.15 -1.23 -1.82
C LYS A 100 18.33 -1.77 -2.98
N GLN A 101 17.33 -2.59 -2.69
CA GLN A 101 16.48 -3.20 -3.70
C GLN A 101 15.07 -3.38 -3.14
N TRP A 102 14.07 -3.06 -3.96
CA TRP A 102 12.67 -3.32 -3.67
C TRP A 102 11.91 -3.59 -4.96
N ALA A 103 11.30 -4.78 -5.07
CA ALA A 103 10.68 -5.24 -6.31
C ALA A 103 11.65 -5.08 -7.50
N ASN A 104 11.25 -4.36 -8.55
CA ASN A 104 12.09 -4.01 -9.70
C ASN A 104 12.89 -2.71 -9.52
N HIS A 105 12.93 -2.14 -8.32
CA HIS A 105 13.67 -0.91 -8.05
C HIS A 105 15.02 -1.24 -7.39
N GLU A 106 16.08 -0.63 -7.88
CA GLU A 106 17.41 -0.67 -7.28
C GLU A 106 17.86 0.74 -6.92
N TYR A 107 18.47 0.89 -5.76
CA TYR A 107 18.91 2.17 -5.22
C TYR A 107 20.38 2.07 -4.82
N LYS A 108 21.18 3.06 -5.24
CA LYS A 108 22.56 3.20 -4.78
C LYS A 108 22.74 4.54 -4.07
N TYR A 109 23.55 4.50 -3.02
CA TYR A 109 23.82 5.63 -2.16
C TYR A 109 25.32 5.92 -2.13
N ASP A 110 25.67 7.18 -1.90
CA ASP A 110 27.04 7.56 -1.57
C ASP A 110 27.41 7.20 -0.11
N ALA A 111 28.65 7.49 0.29
CA ALA A 111 29.12 7.23 1.65
C ALA A 111 28.30 7.99 2.72
N TRP A 112 27.82 9.18 2.41
CA TRP A 112 27.03 10.03 3.31
C TRP A 112 25.55 9.61 3.38
N GLY A 113 25.08 8.80 2.43
CA GLY A 113 23.72 8.26 2.40
C GLY A 113 22.76 8.96 1.46
N ASN A 114 23.26 9.81 0.57
CA ASN A 114 22.42 10.40 -0.46
C ASN A 114 22.19 9.40 -1.58
N LEU A 115 20.96 9.37 -2.08
CA LEU A 115 20.58 8.51 -3.20
C LEU A 115 21.23 9.05 -4.47
N ILE A 116 22.23 8.36 -5.01
CA ILE A 116 22.93 8.79 -6.25
C ILE A 116 22.37 8.13 -7.50
N GLU A 117 21.68 6.99 -7.35
CA GLU A 117 21.17 6.23 -8.47
C GLU A 117 19.89 5.47 -8.10
N LYS A 118 18.90 5.53 -8.98
CA LYS A 118 17.67 4.76 -8.90
C LYS A 118 17.37 4.10 -10.25
N VAL A 119 17.32 2.78 -10.26
CA VAL A 119 16.95 1.99 -11.44
C VAL A 119 15.56 1.40 -11.22
N VAL A 120 14.70 1.42 -12.22
CA VAL A 120 13.37 0.80 -12.19
C VAL A 120 13.24 -0.15 -13.39
N GLY A 121 13.47 -1.43 -13.13
CA GLY A 121 13.56 -2.47 -14.15
C GLY A 121 14.68 -2.17 -15.15
N ILE A 122 14.48 -2.57 -16.41
CA ILE A 122 15.42 -2.30 -17.51
C ILE A 122 15.16 -0.91 -18.12
N VAL A 123 14.02 -0.29 -17.81
CA VAL A 123 13.41 0.74 -18.66
C VAL A 123 13.72 2.15 -18.18
N ARG A 124 13.96 2.34 -16.89
CA ARG A 124 14.16 3.68 -16.31
C ARG A 124 15.34 3.72 -15.37
N TRP A 125 16.22 4.67 -15.61
CA TRP A 125 17.41 4.90 -14.82
C TRP A 125 17.50 6.39 -14.47
N GLN A 126 17.59 6.69 -13.19
CA GLN A 126 17.72 8.04 -12.68
C GLN A 126 19.04 8.18 -11.92
N THR A 127 19.75 9.27 -12.17
CA THR A 127 20.94 9.65 -11.40
C THR A 127 20.71 10.98 -10.70
N PHE A 128 21.31 11.14 -9.54
CA PHE A 128 21.19 12.32 -8.69
C PHE A 128 22.59 12.79 -8.31
N THR A 129 22.83 14.10 -8.38
CA THR A 129 24.11 14.72 -8.03
C THR A 129 23.89 15.73 -6.93
N TYR A 130 24.78 15.75 -5.95
CA TYR A 130 24.74 16.61 -4.79
C TYR A 130 25.96 17.53 -4.75
N ASP A 131 25.82 18.72 -4.17
CA ASP A 131 26.96 19.57 -3.83
C ASP A 131 27.62 19.14 -2.51
N CYS A 132 28.71 19.81 -2.13
CA CYS A 132 29.43 19.53 -0.88
C CYS A 132 28.63 19.86 0.39
N GLU A 133 27.52 20.59 0.26
CA GLU A 133 26.58 20.89 1.35
C GLU A 133 25.41 19.90 1.39
N ASN A 134 25.52 18.78 0.67
CA ASN A 134 24.53 17.71 0.64
C ASN A 134 23.19 18.10 -0.01
N ARG A 135 23.18 19.16 -0.85
CA ARG A 135 21.98 19.61 -1.57
C ARG A 135 21.93 19.01 -2.95
N LEU A 136 20.75 18.57 -3.36
CA LEU A 136 20.54 18.04 -4.71
C LEU A 136 20.70 19.15 -5.75
N VAL A 137 21.68 19.01 -6.65
CA VAL A 137 21.97 19.99 -7.71
C VAL A 137 21.59 19.51 -9.10
N LYS A 138 21.44 18.20 -9.31
CA LYS A 138 21.08 17.64 -10.62
C LYS A 138 20.31 16.34 -10.49
N THR A 139 19.32 16.16 -11.36
CA THR A 139 18.68 14.86 -11.61
C THR A 139 18.65 14.60 -13.10
N GLU A 140 19.04 13.40 -13.51
CA GLU A 140 18.94 12.95 -14.90
C GLU A 140 18.08 11.69 -14.92
N THR A 141 17.20 11.59 -15.90
CA THR A 141 16.35 10.41 -16.10
C THR A 141 16.55 9.93 -17.53
N MET A 142 17.07 8.72 -17.66
CA MET A 142 17.11 7.97 -18.90
C MET A 142 15.94 6.99 -18.87
N ALA A 143 15.09 7.05 -19.88
CA ALA A 143 14.04 6.07 -20.08
C ALA A 143 14.09 5.61 -21.53
N ASP A 144 14.24 4.31 -21.76
CA ASP A 144 14.06 3.77 -23.11
C ASP A 144 12.57 3.88 -23.48
N THR A 145 12.29 4.66 -24.53
CA THR A 145 10.95 4.85 -25.13
C THR A 145 10.52 3.66 -25.97
#